data_AF-A0A3B8PMA4-F1
#
_entry.id   AF-A0A3B8PMA4-F1
#
_cell.length_a   1.000
_cell.length_b   1.000
_cell.length_c   1.000
_cell.angle_alpha   90.00
_cell.angle_beta   90.00
_cell.angle_gamma   90.00
#
_symmetry.space_group_name_H-M   'P 1'
#
loop_
_entity.id
_entity.type
_entity.pdbx_description
1 polymer ?
#
loop_
_entity_poly.entity_id
_entity_poly.type
_entity_poly.pdbx_seq_one_letter_code
_entity_poly.pdbx_strand_id
1 'polypeptide(L)'
;LAMVNSDLGITNLHVPSDIIIDASMPVVVRDSGTMWGPDGGQQEVKCVIPDRCYAGIYQAVFDSCREHGAFDVPTMGNVSNVGLMAQKAEEYGSHDKTFEIPEAGTVRVVDESGQVLAE
;
A
#
# COMPACT_ATOMS: atom_id res chain seq x y z
N LEU A 1 7.56 -15.10 -7.28
CA LEU A 1 6.51 -14.09 -7.03
C LEU A 1 5.64 -14.62 -5.91
N ALA A 2 5.05 -13.74 -5.10
CA ALA A 2 4.01 -14.16 -4.16
C ALA A 2 2.81 -14.73 -4.92
N MET A 3 2.19 -15.76 -4.35
CA MET A 3 1.06 -16.48 -4.92
C MET A 3 -0.25 -16.05 -4.24
N VAL A 4 -1.28 -15.84 -5.05
CA VAL A 4 -2.67 -15.73 -4.61
C VAL A 4 -3.24 -17.14 -4.39
N ASN A 5 -2.91 -18.05 -5.32
CA ASN A 5 -3.24 -19.46 -5.22
C ASN A 5 -2.12 -20.28 -5.89
N SER A 6 -1.30 -20.97 -5.09
CA SER A 6 -0.18 -21.78 -5.58
C SER A 6 -0.65 -23.00 -6.38
N ASP A 7 -1.72 -23.66 -5.94
CA ASP A 7 -2.24 -24.88 -6.59
C ASP A 7 -2.76 -24.63 -8.01
N LEU A 8 -3.26 -23.41 -8.24
CA LEU A 8 -3.74 -22.96 -9.55
C LEU A 8 -2.71 -22.13 -10.32
N GLY A 9 -1.52 -21.92 -9.76
CA GLY A 9 -0.48 -21.09 -10.37
C GLY A 9 -0.81 -19.59 -10.47
N ILE A 10 -1.78 -19.09 -9.69
CA ILE A 10 -2.22 -17.69 -9.72
C ILE A 10 -1.26 -16.85 -8.88
N THR A 11 -0.55 -15.93 -9.54
CA THR A 11 0.45 -15.03 -8.91
C THR A 11 -0.14 -13.69 -8.53
N ASN A 12 0.55 -12.92 -7.68
CA ASN A 12 0.28 -11.50 -7.39
C ASN A 12 0.07 -10.60 -8.63
N LEU A 13 0.64 -10.95 -9.79
CA LEU A 13 0.53 -10.15 -11.02
C LEU A 13 -0.59 -10.61 -11.98
N HIS A 14 -1.41 -11.59 -11.60
CA HIS A 14 -2.48 -12.09 -12.48
C HIS A 14 -3.67 -11.13 -12.55
N VAL A 15 -4.17 -10.65 -11.42
CA VAL A 15 -5.31 -9.73 -11.36
C VAL A 15 -4.97 -8.56 -10.41
N PRO A 16 -5.12 -7.30 -10.85
CA PRO A 16 -4.74 -6.13 -10.04
C PRO A 16 -5.45 -6.02 -8.68
N SER A 17 -6.65 -6.59 -8.56
CA SER A 17 -7.48 -6.53 -7.36
C SER A 17 -7.26 -7.69 -6.38
N ASP A 18 -6.43 -8.69 -6.71
CA ASP A 18 -6.26 -9.87 -5.85
C ASP A 18 -5.48 -9.56 -4.57
N ILE A 19 -4.50 -8.65 -4.65
CA ILE A 19 -3.68 -8.23 -3.51
C ILE A 19 -3.91 -6.75 -3.25
N ILE A 20 -4.74 -6.45 -2.25
CA ILE A 20 -5.08 -5.09 -1.83
C ILE A 20 -4.24 -4.74 -0.61
N ILE A 21 -3.56 -3.59 -0.64
CA ILE A 21 -2.47 -3.24 0.29
C ILE A 21 -2.90 -3.20 1.76
N ASP A 22 -4.08 -2.67 2.06
CA ASP A 22 -4.63 -2.51 3.41
C ASP A 22 -5.00 -3.85 4.05
N ALA A 23 -5.40 -4.84 3.25
CA ALA A 23 -5.68 -6.20 3.68
C ALA A 23 -4.42 -7.09 3.71
N SER A 24 -3.55 -6.95 2.72
CA SER A 24 -2.41 -7.86 2.53
C SER A 24 -1.22 -7.55 3.43
N MET A 25 -0.84 -6.28 3.59
CA MET A 25 0.35 -5.91 4.38
C MET A 25 0.26 -6.34 5.86
N PRO A 26 -0.89 -6.19 6.57
CA PRO A 26 -1.02 -6.70 7.93
C PRO A 26 -0.83 -8.23 8.04
N VAL A 27 -1.26 -8.99 7.03
CA VAL A 27 -1.05 -10.45 6.98
C VAL A 27 0.43 -10.77 6.84
N VAL A 28 1.16 -10.05 5.98
CA VAL A 28 2.61 -10.24 5.84
C VAL A 28 3.34 -9.96 7.16
N VAL A 29 2.98 -8.88 7.87
CA VAL A 29 3.55 -8.58 9.19
C VAL A 29 3.27 -9.70 10.19
N ARG A 30 2.01 -10.15 10.28
CA ARG A 30 1.59 -11.22 11.20
C ARG A 30 2.30 -12.53 10.90
N ASP A 31 2.45 -12.87 9.63
CA ASP A 31 3.05 -14.12 9.16
C ASP A 31 4.58 -13.96 9.00
N SER A 32 5.20 -13.21 9.91
CA SER A 32 6.66 -13.07 10.06
C SER A 32 7.40 -12.53 8.83
N GLY A 33 6.77 -11.62 8.08
CA GLY A 33 7.39 -11.01 6.89
C GLY A 33 7.39 -11.92 5.67
N THR A 34 6.50 -12.92 5.62
CA THR A 34 6.47 -13.92 4.55
C THR A 34 5.18 -13.88 3.73
N MET A 35 5.23 -14.46 2.53
CA MET A 35 4.09 -14.75 1.67
C MET A 35 4.22 -16.14 1.05
N TRP A 36 3.11 -16.68 0.54
CA TRP A 36 3.09 -17.98 -0.13
C TRP A 36 3.85 -17.94 -1.45
N GLY A 37 4.78 -18.87 -1.62
CA GLY A 37 5.57 -19.11 -2.83
C GLY A 37 4.93 -20.12 -3.78
N PRO A 38 5.51 -20.32 -4.97
CA PRO A 38 5.02 -21.26 -5.97
C PRO A 38 5.12 -22.73 -5.54
N ASP A 39 5.93 -23.03 -4.52
CA ASP A 39 6.04 -24.35 -3.89
C ASP A 39 4.96 -24.61 -2.82
N GLY A 40 4.05 -23.66 -2.60
CA GLY A 40 3.04 -23.74 -1.55
C GLY A 40 3.61 -23.57 -0.15
N GLY A 41 4.84 -23.07 0.00
CA GLY A 41 5.47 -22.74 1.28
C GLY A 41 5.49 -21.23 1.56
N GLN A 42 5.66 -20.84 2.82
CA GLN A 42 5.92 -19.44 3.16
C GLN A 42 7.39 -19.10 2.90
N GLN A 43 7.62 -17.93 2.28
CA GLN A 43 8.95 -17.42 1.96
C GLN A 43 9.01 -15.93 2.31
N GLU A 44 10.18 -15.45 2.76
CA GLU A 44 10.42 -14.02 2.95
C GLU A 44 10.10 -13.24 1.67
N VAL A 45 9.45 -12.09 1.83
CA VAL A 45 8.99 -11.29 0.70
C VAL A 45 9.58 -9.88 0.74
N LYS A 46 9.91 -9.37 -0.44
CA LYS A 46 10.13 -7.93 -0.65
C LYS A 46 8.80 -7.29 -1.06
N CYS A 47 8.13 -6.61 -0.12
CA CYS A 47 6.93 -5.84 -0.40
C CYS A 47 7.28 -4.58 -1.19
N VAL A 48 6.80 -4.49 -2.44
CA VAL A 48 7.02 -3.31 -3.30
C VAL A 48 5.81 -2.38 -3.19
N ILE A 49 6.00 -1.25 -2.49
CA ILE A 49 5.03 -0.14 -2.43
C ILE A 49 5.70 1.03 -3.15
N PRO A 50 5.28 1.36 -4.39
CA PRO A 50 6.02 2.32 -5.22
C PRO A 50 6.06 3.74 -4.66
N ASP A 51 4.92 4.22 -4.15
CA ASP A 51 4.81 5.57 -3.62
C ASP A 51 5.22 5.65 -2.14
N ARG A 52 5.89 6.75 -1.78
CA ARG A 52 6.51 6.93 -0.45
C ARG A 52 5.57 7.48 0.61
N CYS A 53 4.39 8.02 0.26
CA CYS A 53 3.50 8.68 1.21
C CYS A 53 3.11 7.76 2.37
N TYR A 54 2.89 6.47 2.09
CA TYR A 54 2.49 5.49 3.08
C TYR A 54 3.42 4.26 3.18
N ALA A 55 4.41 4.11 2.30
CA ALA A 55 5.32 2.95 2.40
C ALA A 55 6.09 2.91 3.74
N GLY A 56 6.47 4.08 4.27
CA GLY A 56 7.28 4.19 5.48
C GLY A 56 6.62 3.62 6.75
N ILE A 57 5.29 3.66 6.85
CA ILE A 57 4.59 3.16 8.05
C ILE A 57 4.71 1.64 8.19
N TYR A 58 4.64 0.89 7.08
CA TYR A 58 4.82 -0.56 7.10
C TYR A 58 6.27 -0.94 7.40
N GLN A 59 7.23 -0.21 6.83
CA GLN A 59 8.65 -0.43 7.09
C GLN A 59 8.96 -0.26 8.59
N ALA A 60 8.43 0.79 9.23
CA ALA A 60 8.59 1.01 10.66
C ALA A 60 8.01 -0.15 11.51
N VAL A 61 6.87 -0.73 11.09
CA VAL A 61 6.30 -1.90 11.77
C VAL A 61 7.21 -3.13 11.62
N PHE A 62 7.73 -3.39 10.42
CA PHE A 62 8.68 -4.50 10.21
C PHE A 62 9.95 -4.33 11.05
N ASP A 63 10.51 -3.13 11.10
CA ASP A 63 11.72 -2.86 11.86
C ASP A 63 11.48 -3.04 13.37
N SER A 64 10.33 -2.56 13.86
CA SER A 64 9.91 -2.80 15.25
C SER A 64 9.76 -4.29 15.57
N CYS A 65 9.14 -5.08 14.68
CA CYS A 65 8.99 -6.52 14.88
C CYS A 65 10.33 -7.28 14.78
N ARG A 66 11.29 -6.81 13.98
CA ARG A 66 12.65 -7.37 13.95
C ARG A 66 13.41 -7.10 15.24
N GLU A 67 13.24 -5.92 15.82
CA GLU A 67 13.91 -5.51 17.06
C GLU A 67 13.28 -6.13 18.31
N HIS A 68 11.94 -6.15 18.38
CA HIS A 68 11.19 -6.49 19.60
C HIS A 68 10.45 -7.83 19.53
N GLY A 69 10.43 -8.49 18.37
CA GLY A 69 9.63 -9.68 18.13
C GLY A 69 8.17 -9.39 17.76
N ALA A 70 7.37 -10.44 17.64
CA ALA A 70 5.94 -10.34 17.32
C ALA A 70 5.15 -9.65 18.46
N PHE A 71 4.03 -9.03 18.11
CA PHE A 71 3.13 -8.42 19.09
C PHE A 71 2.55 -9.48 20.06
N ASP A 72 2.54 -9.16 21.35
CA ASP A 72 1.92 -9.97 22.40
C ASP A 72 0.44 -9.58 22.57
N VAL A 73 -0.45 -10.33 21.92
CA VAL A 73 -1.89 -10.07 21.87
C VAL A 73 -2.54 -9.93 23.27
N PRO A 74 -2.25 -10.80 24.25
CA PRO A 74 -2.72 -10.64 25.63
C PRO A 74 -2.40 -9.32 26.34
N THR A 75 -1.28 -8.66 25.99
CA THR A 75 -0.77 -7.51 26.75
C THR A 75 -0.68 -6.22 25.96
N MET A 76 -0.75 -6.27 24.63
CA MET A 76 -0.65 -5.09 23.78
C MET A 76 -1.78 -4.09 24.04
N GLY A 77 -1.46 -2.80 23.86
CA GLY A 77 -2.44 -1.73 23.89
C GLY A 77 -3.34 -1.71 22.66
N ASN A 78 -4.15 -0.67 22.53
CA ASN A 78 -5.04 -0.45 21.39
C ASN A 78 -4.70 0.85 20.66
N VAL A 79 -4.82 0.84 19.33
CA VAL A 79 -4.67 2.03 18.49
C VAL A 79 -5.98 2.27 17.74
N SER A 80 -6.71 3.31 18.13
CA SER A 80 -7.93 3.75 17.45
C SER A 80 -7.61 4.79 16.38
N ASN A 81 -8.48 4.93 15.37
CA ASN A 81 -8.35 5.92 14.31
C ASN A 81 -9.57 6.87 14.26
N VAL A 82 -9.31 8.17 14.08
CA VAL A 82 -10.33 9.18 13.73
C VAL A 82 -9.90 9.76 12.39
N GLY A 83 -10.50 9.27 11.31
CA GLY A 83 -10.08 9.58 9.94
C GLY A 83 -10.80 10.78 9.34
N LEU A 84 -10.06 11.62 8.63
CA LEU A 84 -10.61 12.60 7.70
C LEU A 84 -11.08 11.87 6.43
N MET A 85 -12.38 11.94 6.10
CA MET A 85 -12.93 11.24 4.93
C MET A 85 -14.12 11.93 4.26
N ALA A 86 -14.70 12.94 4.90
CA ALA A 86 -15.92 13.60 4.40
C ALA A 86 -15.67 14.25 3.03
N GLN A 87 -16.71 14.29 2.19
CA GLN A 87 -16.67 14.93 0.86
C GLN A 87 -15.62 14.37 -0.11
N LYS A 88 -15.28 13.07 0.00
CA LYS A 88 -14.22 12.43 -0.81
C LYS A 88 -12.88 13.14 -0.64
N ALA A 89 -12.48 13.33 0.62
CA ALA A 89 -11.24 14.02 0.96
C ALA A 89 -10.01 13.35 0.31
N GLU A 90 -9.03 14.18 -0.04
CA GLU A 90 -7.69 13.75 -0.46
C GLU A 90 -7.72 12.81 -1.69
N GLU A 91 -6.98 11.70 -1.67
CA GLU A 91 -6.85 10.77 -2.80
C GLU A 91 -8.18 10.14 -3.22
N TYR A 92 -9.14 9.95 -2.31
CA TYR A 92 -10.45 9.39 -2.64
C TYR A 92 -11.28 10.29 -3.58
N GLY A 93 -10.90 11.56 -3.68
CA GLY A 93 -11.50 12.53 -4.58
C GLY A 93 -10.72 12.75 -5.87
N SER A 94 -9.59 12.08 -6.11
CA SER A 94 -8.66 12.45 -7.18
C SER A 94 -8.95 11.82 -8.55
N HIS A 95 -9.87 10.86 -8.64
CA HIS A 95 -10.04 10.03 -9.84
C HIS A 95 -10.36 10.81 -11.12
N ASP A 96 -11.20 11.83 -11.04
CA ASP A 96 -11.56 12.73 -12.16
C ASP A 96 -10.49 13.79 -12.46
N LYS A 97 -9.44 13.84 -11.66
CA LYS A 97 -8.31 14.78 -11.74
C LYS A 97 -6.96 14.07 -11.95
N THR A 98 -6.99 12.79 -12.33
CA THR A 98 -5.79 11.98 -12.58
C THR A 98 -5.65 11.72 -14.07
N PHE A 99 -4.47 11.99 -14.63
CA PHE A 99 -4.20 11.89 -16.06
C PHE A 99 -2.87 11.17 -16.32
N GLU A 100 -2.85 10.28 -17.32
CA GLU A 100 -1.60 9.80 -17.91
C GLU A 100 -1.12 10.85 -18.93
N ILE A 101 0.11 11.31 -18.78
CA ILE A 101 0.65 12.39 -19.63
C ILE A 101 1.02 11.83 -21.01
N PRO A 102 0.42 12.32 -22.11
CA PRO A 102 0.60 11.71 -23.44
C PRO A 102 1.93 12.12 -24.11
N GLU A 103 2.50 13.27 -23.75
CA GLU A 103 3.74 13.79 -24.32
C GLU A 103 4.47 14.71 -23.34
N ALA A 104 5.76 14.98 -23.60
CA ALA A 104 6.57 15.84 -22.74
C ALA A 104 6.07 17.29 -22.74
N GLY A 105 6.00 17.89 -21.54
CA GLY A 105 5.53 19.25 -21.37
C GLY A 105 5.39 19.61 -19.89
N THR A 106 4.48 20.53 -19.61
CA THR A 106 4.24 21.07 -18.27
C THR A 106 2.74 21.11 -17.99
N VAL A 107 2.32 20.64 -16.82
CA VAL A 107 0.94 20.73 -16.33
C VAL A 107 0.84 21.98 -15.45
N ARG A 108 -0.21 22.78 -15.60
CA ARG A 108 -0.44 23.96 -14.76
C ARG A 108 -1.84 23.94 -14.19
N VAL A 109 -1.98 24.37 -12.94
CA VAL A 109 -3.26 24.71 -12.34
C VAL A 109 -3.37 26.23 -12.33
N VAL A 110 -4.34 26.78 -13.05
CA VAL A 110 -4.56 28.23 -13.19
C VAL A 110 -5.92 28.63 -12.62
N ASP A 111 -5.99 29.81 -12.01
CA ASP A 111 -7.25 30.38 -11.54
C ASP A 111 -7.99 31.18 -12.63
N GLU A 112 -9.18 31.69 -12.29
CA GLU A 112 -10.02 32.46 -13.22
C GLU A 112 -9.40 33.78 -13.70
N SER A 113 -8.41 34.31 -12.98
CA SER A 113 -7.67 35.52 -13.36
C SER A 113 -6.49 35.22 -14.30
N GLY A 114 -6.19 33.94 -14.52
CA GLY A 114 -5.01 33.49 -15.26
C GLY A 114 -3.75 33.38 -14.40
N GLN A 115 -3.85 33.50 -13.08
CA GLN A 115 -2.72 33.28 -12.18
C GLN A 115 -2.40 31.78 -12.09
N VAL A 116 -1.12 31.41 -12.22
CA VAL A 116 -0.65 30.04 -12.00
C VAL A 116 -0.55 29.77 -10.50
N LEU A 117 -1.27 28.76 -10.02
CA LEU A 117 -1.30 28.31 -8.62
C LEU A 117 -0.31 27.17 -8.36
N ALA A 118 -0.12 26.28 -9.33
CA ALA A 118 0.83 25.16 -9.30
C ALA A 118 1.31 24.81 -10.70
N GLU A 119 2.55 24.32 -10.81
CA GLU A 119 3.23 23.86 -12.03
C GLU A 119 4.14 22.67 -11.73
#